data_AF-A0A382UQK5-F1
#
_entry.id   AF-A0A382UQK5-F1
#
_cell.length_a   1.000
_cell.length_b   1.000
_cell.length_c   1.000
_cell.angle_alpha   90.00
_cell.angle_beta   90.00
_cell.angle_gamma   90.00
#
_symmetry.space_group_name_H-M   'P 1'
#
loop_
_entity.id
_entity.type
_entity.pdbx_description
1 polymer ?
#
loop_
_entity_poly.entity_id
_entity_poly.type
_entity_poly.pdbx_seq_one_letter_code
_entity_poly.pdbx_strand_id
1 'polypeptide(L)'
;TCDLDPRDFTLLVGNDKKKGSKLKRISLYEFLERPPRYLNKPGSWKAKDKSLLRDSDGKVLVSAQACFLPVPKKGKATFNPVLFNYQSYKGDPAVLTVLATREGTSVTVIDNTRDAFAGGSVWGQRLFHNAAGERASLTGERQSEFLKANPDAGKGVKIDDEHSKGKEESGLNMVLLIQIPLKQKKPGFRGLSLNQLPEGFLFKSAQEPRAKESDVENAVIGHGEIEGPFTEIDDLEIERDGRFPVRVTVQFYKATSNGVVSPEDMRQISEQIERVYAKSDYVGSLVTGGK
;
A
#
# COMPACT_ATOMS: atom_id res chain seq x y z
N THR A 1 -6.76 -4.84 -14.98
CA THR A 1 -5.35 -4.43 -14.82
C THR A 1 -4.92 -3.70 -16.07
N CYS A 2 -3.87 -2.88 -16.00
CA CYS A 2 -3.23 -2.25 -17.16
C CYS A 2 -1.71 -2.15 -16.95
N ASP A 3 -0.97 -1.79 -18.01
CA ASP A 3 0.48 -1.59 -17.96
C ASP A 3 0.80 -0.09 -17.96
N LEU A 4 1.43 0.41 -16.91
CA LEU A 4 1.82 1.83 -16.77
C LEU A 4 3.33 1.99 -16.63
N ASP A 5 3.87 3.18 -16.94
CA ASP A 5 5.29 3.45 -16.71
C ASP A 5 5.52 3.64 -15.19
N PRO A 6 6.51 2.97 -14.58
CA PRO A 6 6.85 3.19 -13.17
C PRO A 6 7.25 4.65 -12.86
N ARG A 7 7.58 5.48 -13.86
CA ARG A 7 7.84 6.91 -13.66
C ARG A 7 6.59 7.70 -13.32
N ASP A 8 5.42 7.20 -13.68
CA ASP A 8 4.13 7.87 -13.45
C ASP A 8 3.67 7.78 -11.98
N PHE A 9 4.31 6.92 -11.18
CA PHE A 9 4.04 6.75 -9.76
C PHE A 9 5.02 7.57 -8.94
N THR A 10 4.51 8.53 -8.17
CA THR A 10 5.34 9.26 -7.19
C THR A 10 5.23 8.60 -5.83
N LEU A 11 6.36 8.30 -5.22
CA LEU A 11 6.50 7.80 -3.86
C LEU A 11 7.06 8.90 -2.97
N LEU A 12 6.61 8.93 -1.72
CA LEU A 12 7.22 9.75 -0.67
C LEU A 12 8.24 8.91 0.10
N VAL A 13 9.48 9.39 0.18
CA VAL A 13 10.59 8.71 0.88
C VAL A 13 11.27 9.64 1.88
N GLY A 14 12.06 9.08 2.80
CA GLY A 14 12.78 9.82 3.84
C GLY A 14 12.29 9.53 5.26
N ASN A 15 11.20 8.77 5.39
CA ASN A 15 10.71 8.24 6.67
C ASN A 15 11.68 7.23 7.31
N ASP A 16 12.68 6.75 6.56
CA ASP A 16 13.76 5.90 7.04
C ASP A 16 14.78 6.63 7.93
N LYS A 17 14.93 7.95 7.81
CA LYS A 17 16.07 8.65 8.44
C LYS A 17 15.89 8.95 9.92
N LYS A 18 14.79 9.63 10.24
CA LYS A 18 14.40 10.03 11.59
C LYS A 18 12.93 10.45 11.58
N LYS A 19 12.27 10.30 12.72
CA LYS A 19 10.88 10.75 12.91
C LYS A 19 10.75 12.24 12.56
N GLY A 20 9.75 12.58 11.75
CA GLY A 20 9.48 13.95 11.30
C GLY A 20 10.46 14.48 10.24
N SER A 21 11.22 13.61 9.57
CA SER A 21 12.00 14.03 8.40
C SER A 21 11.10 14.55 7.29
N LYS A 22 11.57 15.61 6.62
CA LYS A 22 10.92 16.10 5.41
C LYS A 22 10.94 15.00 4.33
N LEU A 23 9.76 14.64 3.86
CA LEU A 23 9.60 13.65 2.80
C LEU A 23 10.02 14.23 1.45
N LYS A 24 10.59 13.39 0.61
CA LYS A 24 10.97 13.70 -0.77
C LYS A 24 10.11 12.90 -1.72
N ARG A 25 9.76 13.52 -2.84
CA ARG A 25 9.09 12.86 -3.96
C ARG A 25 10.14 12.25 -4.88
N ILE A 26 9.94 10.99 -5.22
CA ILE A 26 10.69 10.28 -6.26
C ILE A 26 9.71 9.41 -7.05
N SER A 27 10.08 9.00 -8.25
CA SER A 27 9.31 8.01 -8.99
C SER A 27 9.50 6.59 -8.42
N LEU A 28 8.56 5.67 -8.72
CA LEU A 28 8.76 4.24 -8.47
C LEU A 28 10.00 3.73 -9.23
N TYR A 29 10.26 4.22 -10.44
CA TYR A 29 11.46 3.87 -11.20
C TYR A 29 12.75 4.21 -10.42
N GLU A 30 12.87 5.44 -9.91
CA GLU A 30 14.02 5.87 -9.09
C GLU A 30 14.14 5.08 -7.79
N PHE A 31 13.01 4.69 -7.19
CA PHE A 31 13.00 3.82 -6.02
C PHE A 31 13.59 2.44 -6.36
N LEU A 32 13.14 1.82 -7.45
CA LEU A 32 13.57 0.49 -7.88
C LEU A 32 15.04 0.46 -8.31
N GLU A 33 15.56 1.54 -8.88
CA GLU A 33 16.97 1.63 -9.29
C GLU A 33 17.93 1.58 -8.08
N ARG A 34 17.59 2.28 -6.98
CA ARG A 34 18.48 2.40 -5.81
C ARG A 34 17.77 2.28 -4.45
N PRO A 35 17.07 1.17 -4.16
CA PRO A 35 16.31 1.02 -2.92
C PRO A 35 17.12 1.23 -1.64
N PRO A 36 18.42 0.83 -1.53
CA PRO A 36 19.19 1.05 -0.30
C PRO A 36 19.29 2.51 0.17
N ARG A 37 18.99 3.49 -0.68
CA ARG A 37 18.94 4.92 -0.29
C ARG A 37 17.73 5.27 0.58
N TYR A 38 16.74 4.39 0.67
CA TYR A 38 15.44 4.61 1.29
C TYR A 38 15.12 3.54 2.35
N LEU A 39 16.14 2.78 2.80
CA LEU A 39 16.03 1.76 3.83
C LEU A 39 16.65 2.25 5.14
N ASN A 40 16.09 1.83 6.26
CA ASN A 40 16.66 2.03 7.59
C ASN A 40 17.94 1.25 7.79
N LYS A 41 18.00 0.01 7.30
CA LYS A 41 19.13 -0.90 7.47
C LYS A 41 19.63 -1.38 6.10
N PRO A 42 20.22 -0.50 5.27
CA PRO A 42 20.70 -0.89 3.93
C PRO A 42 21.80 -1.97 3.96
N GLY A 43 22.51 -2.09 5.09
CA GLY A 43 23.47 -3.17 5.36
C GLY A 43 22.84 -4.55 5.57
N SER A 44 21.53 -4.62 5.80
CA SER A 44 20.81 -5.90 5.89
C SER A 44 20.52 -6.52 4.53
N TRP A 45 20.71 -5.80 3.43
CA TRP A 45 20.68 -6.42 2.11
C TRP A 45 22.07 -6.96 1.77
N LYS A 46 22.23 -8.29 1.76
CA LYS A 46 23.54 -8.93 1.59
C LYS A 46 23.97 -9.18 0.14
N ALA A 47 23.09 -8.93 -0.83
CA ALA A 47 23.42 -9.09 -2.24
C ALA A 47 24.43 -8.04 -2.72
N LYS A 48 25.22 -8.41 -3.73
CA LYS A 48 26.16 -7.50 -4.40
C LYS A 48 25.43 -6.49 -5.29
N ASP A 49 24.53 -6.98 -6.13
CA ASP A 49 23.60 -6.15 -6.90
C ASP A 49 22.38 -5.86 -6.02
N LYS A 50 22.14 -4.58 -5.76
CA LYS A 50 21.03 -4.09 -4.92
C LYS A 50 20.02 -3.26 -5.71
N SER A 51 19.98 -3.43 -7.02
CA SER A 51 18.91 -2.89 -7.86
C SER A 51 17.71 -3.84 -7.88
N LEU A 52 16.49 -3.28 -7.86
CA LEU A 52 15.25 -4.00 -8.16
C LEU A 52 14.76 -3.72 -9.59
N LEU A 53 15.44 -2.84 -10.31
CA LEU A 53 15.12 -2.47 -11.68
C LEU A 53 15.82 -3.42 -12.66
N ARG A 54 15.08 -3.92 -13.65
CA ARG A 54 15.57 -4.65 -14.82
C ARG A 54 15.28 -3.87 -16.10
N ASP A 55 16.01 -4.15 -17.17
CA ASP A 55 15.81 -3.48 -18.47
C ASP A 55 14.38 -3.66 -19.02
N SER A 56 13.72 -4.77 -18.64
CA SER A 56 12.33 -5.06 -18.98
C SER A 56 11.30 -4.26 -18.16
N ASP A 57 11.68 -3.58 -17.08
CA ASP A 57 10.78 -2.84 -16.19
C ASP A 57 10.42 -1.44 -16.75
N GLY A 58 10.26 -1.32 -18.07
CA GLY A 58 9.67 -0.14 -18.72
C GLY A 58 8.17 -0.01 -18.48
N LYS A 59 7.53 -1.08 -18.00
CA LYS A 59 6.13 -1.12 -17.57
C LYS A 59 5.97 -1.94 -16.30
N VAL A 60 4.97 -1.57 -15.49
CA VAL A 60 4.52 -2.32 -14.32
C VAL A 60 3.05 -2.70 -14.47
N LEU A 61 2.67 -3.86 -13.91
CA LEU A 61 1.30 -4.35 -13.97
C LEU A 61 0.48 -3.72 -12.85
N VAL A 62 -0.59 -3.00 -13.22
CA VAL A 62 -1.36 -2.16 -12.30
C VAL A 62 -2.76 -2.70 -12.12
N SER A 63 -3.22 -2.75 -10.88
CA SER A 63 -4.62 -2.92 -10.51
C SER A 63 -5.06 -1.81 -9.56
N ALA A 64 -6.34 -1.47 -9.59
CA ALA A 64 -6.97 -0.56 -8.67
C ALA A 64 -8.15 -1.25 -7.97
N GLN A 65 -8.31 -0.95 -6.69
CA GLN A 65 -9.38 -1.47 -5.84
C GLN A 65 -9.72 -0.49 -4.72
N ALA A 66 -10.87 -0.69 -4.07
CA ALA A 66 -11.32 0.10 -2.93
C ALA A 66 -11.68 -0.81 -1.75
N CYS A 67 -11.48 -0.30 -0.54
CA CYS A 67 -11.76 -0.99 0.72
C CYS A 67 -12.52 -0.04 1.66
N PHE A 68 -13.53 -0.57 2.34
CA PHE A 68 -14.26 0.16 3.37
C PHE A 68 -13.65 -0.14 4.75
N LEU A 69 -13.27 0.91 5.45
CA LEU A 69 -12.80 0.86 6.84
C LEU A 69 -13.95 1.21 7.78
N PRO A 70 -14.12 0.45 8.88
CA PRO A 70 -15.12 0.75 9.91
C PRO A 70 -14.65 1.92 10.79
N VAL A 71 -14.57 3.13 10.21
CA VAL A 71 -14.13 4.33 10.91
C VAL A 71 -15.29 4.94 11.68
N PRO A 72 -15.16 5.14 13.02
CA PRO A 72 -16.19 5.80 13.81
C PRO A 72 -16.46 7.23 13.31
N LYS A 73 -17.56 7.84 13.77
CA LYS A 73 -17.87 9.24 13.43
C LYS A 73 -16.84 10.25 13.97
N LYS A 74 -16.05 9.84 14.96
CA LYS A 74 -14.96 10.62 15.56
C LYS A 74 -13.80 9.69 15.86
N GLY A 75 -12.58 10.11 15.54
CA GLY A 75 -11.36 9.34 15.77
C GLY A 75 -10.95 8.46 14.59
N LYS A 76 -10.17 7.41 14.88
CA LYS A 76 -9.46 6.61 13.86
C LYS A 76 -9.77 5.14 13.98
N ALA A 77 -9.73 4.42 12.85
CA ALA A 77 -9.66 2.97 12.81
C ALA A 77 -8.22 2.53 12.53
N THR A 78 -7.71 1.58 13.33
CA THR A 78 -6.39 0.97 13.11
C THR A 78 -6.54 -0.28 12.26
N PHE A 79 -5.67 -0.46 11.27
CA PHE A 79 -5.69 -1.62 10.39
C PHE A 79 -4.30 -1.92 9.80
N ASN A 80 -4.15 -3.11 9.24
CA ASN A 80 -2.98 -3.49 8.45
C ASN A 80 -3.42 -4.24 7.18
N PRO A 81 -2.90 -3.90 6.00
CA PRO A 81 -2.94 -4.81 4.87
C PRO A 81 -2.26 -6.13 5.25
N VAL A 82 -2.87 -7.24 4.87
CA VAL A 82 -2.32 -8.59 5.09
C VAL A 82 -1.98 -9.18 3.74
N LEU A 83 -0.76 -9.71 3.60
CA LEU A 83 -0.33 -10.40 2.41
C LEU A 83 0.16 -11.81 2.74
N PHE A 84 -0.27 -12.77 1.94
CA PHE A 84 0.28 -14.12 1.94
C PHE A 84 0.78 -14.45 0.53
N ASN A 85 1.96 -15.06 0.44
CA ASN A 85 2.48 -15.53 -0.83
C ASN A 85 2.88 -17.00 -0.72
N TYR A 86 2.22 -17.86 -1.49
CA TYR A 86 2.39 -19.32 -1.44
C TYR A 86 3.83 -19.81 -1.70
N GLN A 87 4.59 -19.04 -2.46
CA GLN A 87 5.97 -19.40 -2.78
C GLN A 87 6.92 -18.97 -1.67
N SER A 88 6.59 -17.93 -0.91
CA SER A 88 7.48 -17.34 0.09
C SER A 88 7.57 -18.16 1.38
N TYR A 89 8.78 -18.25 1.94
CA TYR A 89 9.03 -18.84 3.25
C TYR A 89 10.26 -18.21 3.90
N LYS A 90 10.43 -18.46 5.21
CA LYS A 90 11.55 -17.93 5.99
C LYS A 90 12.91 -18.25 5.34
N GLY A 91 13.67 -17.19 5.07
CA GLY A 91 15.01 -17.27 4.46
C GLY A 91 15.04 -17.34 2.93
N ASP A 92 13.91 -17.54 2.25
CA ASP A 92 13.82 -17.58 0.78
C ASP A 92 12.51 -16.94 0.26
N PRO A 93 12.31 -15.63 0.52
CA PRO A 93 11.10 -14.93 0.11
C PRO A 93 10.98 -14.87 -1.42
N ALA A 94 9.77 -15.05 -1.95
CA ALA A 94 9.49 -14.89 -3.39
C ALA A 94 9.03 -13.47 -3.74
N VAL A 95 8.71 -12.65 -2.73
CA VAL A 95 8.18 -11.29 -2.92
C VAL A 95 8.77 -10.35 -1.89
N LEU A 96 9.24 -9.19 -2.37
CA LEU A 96 9.43 -7.99 -1.57
C LEU A 96 8.21 -7.09 -1.76
N THR A 97 7.70 -6.50 -0.69
CA THR A 97 6.65 -5.48 -0.77
C THR A 97 7.19 -4.10 -0.45
N VAL A 98 6.65 -3.11 -1.16
CA VAL A 98 6.78 -1.69 -0.82
C VAL A 98 5.38 -1.15 -0.59
N LEU A 99 5.11 -0.75 0.65
CA LEU A 99 3.90 -0.08 1.06
C LEU A 99 4.14 1.44 1.02
N ALA A 100 3.51 2.15 0.10
CA ALA A 100 3.65 3.61 -0.01
C ALA A 100 2.36 4.32 0.40
N THR A 101 2.50 5.30 1.29
CA THR A 101 1.42 6.15 1.79
C THR A 101 1.85 7.61 1.75
N ARG A 102 0.95 8.53 2.11
CA ARG A 102 1.28 9.95 2.23
C ARG A 102 2.34 10.27 3.31
N GLU A 103 2.72 9.29 4.12
CA GLU A 103 3.68 9.45 5.22
C GLU A 103 5.03 8.78 4.93
N GLY A 104 5.17 8.10 3.79
CA GLY A 104 6.43 7.50 3.39
C GLY A 104 6.28 6.13 2.72
N THR A 105 7.40 5.42 2.61
CA THR A 105 7.47 4.04 2.09
C THR A 105 7.95 3.05 3.15
N SER A 106 7.41 1.83 3.12
CA SER A 106 7.81 0.76 4.04
C SER A 106 8.13 -0.49 3.23
N VAL A 107 9.34 -1.03 3.41
CA VAL A 107 9.85 -2.17 2.63
C VAL A 107 9.83 -3.42 3.50
N THR A 108 9.25 -4.51 3.02
CA THR A 108 9.13 -5.74 3.82
C THR A 108 9.28 -6.97 2.93
N VAL A 109 10.17 -7.90 3.31
CA VAL A 109 10.18 -9.24 2.70
C VAL A 109 9.02 -10.07 3.22
N ILE A 110 8.37 -10.81 2.34
CA ILE A 110 7.30 -11.72 2.72
C ILE A 110 7.90 -13.07 3.04
N ASP A 111 7.74 -13.54 4.27
CA ASP A 111 8.17 -14.87 4.68
C ASP A 111 7.05 -15.72 5.30
N ASN A 112 5.85 -15.13 5.44
CA ASN A 112 4.65 -15.73 6.02
C ASN A 112 4.78 -16.17 7.50
N THR A 113 5.84 -15.77 8.19
CA THR A 113 6.11 -16.15 9.59
C THR A 113 6.16 -14.95 10.52
N ARG A 114 6.87 -13.88 10.12
CA ARG A 114 6.90 -12.64 10.89
C ARG A 114 5.55 -11.96 10.76
N ASP A 115 5.13 -11.32 11.85
CA ASP A 115 3.88 -10.56 11.88
C ASP A 115 2.66 -11.35 11.40
N ALA A 116 2.75 -12.68 11.55
CA ALA A 116 1.71 -13.60 11.19
C ALA A 116 0.42 -13.20 11.90
N PHE A 117 -0.64 -13.10 11.11
CA PHE A 117 -1.99 -12.96 11.58
C PHE A 117 -2.71 -14.26 11.27
N ALA A 118 -3.24 -14.90 12.30
CA ALA A 118 -4.14 -16.04 12.18
C ALA A 118 -5.41 -15.67 12.94
N GLY A 119 -6.33 -15.02 12.24
CA GLY A 119 -7.62 -14.60 12.78
C GLY A 119 -8.75 -15.16 11.92
N GLY A 120 -9.47 -16.16 12.46
CA GLY A 120 -10.52 -16.85 11.71
C GLY A 120 -9.95 -17.58 10.48
N SER A 121 -10.50 -17.28 9.30
CA SER A 121 -10.08 -17.84 8.01
C SER A 121 -9.02 -17.00 7.28
N VAL A 122 -8.49 -15.93 7.90
CA VAL A 122 -7.47 -15.07 7.30
C VAL A 122 -6.11 -15.43 7.87
N TRP A 123 -5.20 -15.83 7.00
CA TRP A 123 -3.79 -16.07 7.31
C TRP A 123 -2.88 -15.22 6.42
N GLY A 124 -1.79 -14.73 6.98
CA GLY A 124 -0.81 -13.95 6.22
C GLY A 124 0.10 -13.11 7.11
N GLN A 125 0.97 -12.34 6.47
CA GLN A 125 1.87 -11.41 7.11
C GLN A 125 1.29 -10.00 7.05
N ARG A 126 1.15 -9.35 8.21
CA ARG A 126 0.72 -7.95 8.29
C ARG A 126 1.82 -7.02 7.76
N LEU A 127 1.39 -5.98 7.06
CA LEU A 127 2.25 -4.89 6.61
C LEU A 127 2.08 -3.68 7.53
N PHE A 128 3.19 -3.02 7.84
CA PHE A 128 3.25 -1.87 8.75
C PHE A 128 3.85 -0.66 8.06
N HIS A 129 3.56 0.52 8.60
CA HIS A 129 4.32 1.72 8.29
C HIS A 129 5.68 1.68 9.01
N ASN A 130 6.73 2.07 8.29
CA ASN A 130 8.07 2.24 8.82
C ASN A 130 8.26 3.68 9.32
N ALA A 131 8.21 3.86 10.64
CA ALA A 131 8.47 5.11 11.33
C ALA A 131 9.92 5.15 11.84
N ALA A 132 10.87 5.39 10.92
CA ALA A 132 12.30 5.47 11.21
C ALA A 132 12.88 4.22 11.92
N GLY A 133 12.53 3.04 11.40
CA GLY A 133 13.04 1.75 11.88
C GLY A 133 12.14 1.10 12.95
N GLU A 134 11.07 1.78 13.34
CA GLU A 134 10.02 1.28 14.20
C GLU A 134 8.74 1.06 13.38
N ARG A 135 7.97 0.04 13.70
CA ARG A 135 6.74 -0.29 13.00
C ARG A 135 5.54 0.37 13.68
N ALA A 136 4.58 0.79 12.88
CA ALA A 136 3.29 1.28 13.34
C ALA A 136 2.19 0.79 12.40
N SER A 137 1.05 0.38 12.95
CA SER A 137 -0.13 0.05 12.15
C SER A 137 -0.66 1.27 11.41
N LEU A 138 -1.33 1.04 10.28
CA LEU A 138 -1.99 2.12 9.55
C LEU A 138 -3.25 2.56 10.30
N THR A 139 -3.61 3.82 10.10
CA THR A 139 -4.86 4.38 10.60
C THR A 139 -5.67 4.99 9.47
N GLY A 140 -6.99 4.81 9.51
CA GLY A 140 -7.93 5.57 8.70
C GLY A 140 -8.69 6.58 9.56
N GLU A 141 -8.69 7.84 9.14
CA GLU A 141 -9.48 8.93 9.74
C GLU A 141 -10.48 9.46 8.71
N ARG A 142 -11.64 9.91 9.14
CA ARG A 142 -12.61 10.54 8.23
C ARG A 142 -12.01 11.80 7.61
N GLN A 143 -12.10 11.95 6.29
CA GLN A 143 -11.54 13.12 5.60
C GLN A 143 -12.14 14.44 6.13
N SER A 144 -13.44 14.47 6.43
CA SER A 144 -14.08 15.63 7.03
C SER A 144 -13.53 16.02 8.40
N GLU A 145 -13.07 15.07 9.22
CA GLU A 145 -12.42 15.33 10.51
C GLU A 145 -10.97 15.80 10.30
N PHE A 146 -10.23 15.09 9.46
CA PHE A 146 -8.84 15.42 9.14
C PHE A 146 -8.69 16.82 8.55
N LEU A 147 -9.57 17.23 7.62
CA LEU A 147 -9.54 18.55 7.00
C LEU A 147 -9.96 19.68 7.94
N LYS A 148 -10.78 19.41 8.97
CA LYS A 148 -11.06 20.40 10.02
C LYS A 148 -9.81 20.71 10.84
N ALA A 149 -9.03 19.67 11.16
CA ALA A 149 -7.77 19.81 11.89
C ALA A 149 -6.64 20.34 10.99
N ASN A 150 -6.69 20.05 9.68
CA ASN A 150 -5.67 20.41 8.70
C ASN A 150 -6.29 21.09 7.47
N PRO A 151 -6.75 22.36 7.57
CA PRO A 151 -7.48 23.04 6.49
C PRO A 151 -6.67 23.23 5.20
N ASP A 152 -5.34 23.13 5.28
CA ASP A 152 -4.44 23.27 4.14
C ASP A 152 -4.03 21.91 3.55
N ALA A 153 -4.38 20.79 4.18
CA ALA A 153 -4.08 19.48 3.64
C ALA A 153 -4.93 19.22 2.39
N GLY A 154 -4.28 19.09 1.23
CA GLY A 154 -4.95 18.90 -0.05
C GLY A 154 -5.16 20.19 -0.87
N LYS A 155 -4.74 21.36 -0.38
CA LYS A 155 -4.51 22.52 -1.26
C LYS A 155 -3.22 22.25 -2.04
N GLY A 156 -3.34 22.01 -3.34
CA GLY A 156 -2.19 21.83 -4.22
C GLY A 156 -1.14 22.92 -4.02
N VAL A 157 0.12 22.50 -3.84
CA VAL A 157 1.23 23.37 -4.26
C VAL A 157 1.04 23.53 -5.76
N LYS A 158 0.91 24.77 -6.26
CA LYS A 158 0.95 25.05 -7.71
C LYS A 158 2.19 24.37 -8.26
N ILE A 159 2.01 23.30 -9.01
CA ILE A 159 3.10 22.62 -9.70
C ILE A 159 3.24 23.35 -11.03
N ASP A 160 4.38 23.99 -11.24
CA ASP A 160 4.76 24.61 -12.52
C ASP A 160 5.17 23.53 -13.55
N ASP A 161 4.39 22.46 -13.69
CA ASP A 161 4.60 21.42 -14.71
C ASP A 161 3.41 21.38 -15.67
N GLU A 162 3.71 21.62 -16.96
CA GLU A 162 2.75 21.67 -18.08
C GLU A 162 1.95 20.37 -18.33
N HIS A 163 2.15 19.32 -17.54
CA HIS A 163 1.55 18.00 -17.75
C HIS A 163 0.41 17.64 -16.78
N SER A 164 0.16 18.42 -15.73
CA SER A 164 -0.92 18.13 -14.77
C SER A 164 -2.25 18.79 -15.14
N LYS A 165 -2.91 18.35 -16.22
CA LYS A 165 -4.29 18.77 -16.54
C LYS A 165 -5.33 17.82 -15.94
N GLY A 166 -5.61 17.98 -14.65
CA GLY A 166 -6.71 17.30 -13.96
C GLY A 166 -7.05 17.96 -12.63
N LYS A 167 -8.33 17.96 -12.24
CA LYS A 167 -8.76 18.35 -10.87
C LYS A 167 -7.92 17.56 -9.86
N GLU A 168 -7.18 18.26 -9.01
CA GLU A 168 -6.34 17.69 -7.95
C GLU A 168 -7.24 16.96 -6.93
N GLU A 169 -7.42 15.65 -7.09
CA GLU A 169 -7.87 14.81 -5.99
C GLU A 169 -6.65 14.48 -5.12
N SER A 170 -6.72 14.84 -3.85
CA SER A 170 -5.65 14.58 -2.89
C SER A 170 -5.51 13.07 -2.68
N GLY A 171 -4.34 12.48 -2.93
CA GLY A 171 -4.04 11.07 -2.63
C GLY A 171 -3.97 10.73 -1.13
N LEU A 172 -4.78 11.40 -0.29
CA LEU A 172 -4.85 11.24 1.15
C LEU A 172 -5.39 9.87 1.56
N ASN A 173 -6.24 9.27 0.74
CA ASN A 173 -6.93 8.01 1.03
C ASN A 173 -6.39 6.80 0.28
N MET A 174 -5.15 6.91 -0.22
CA MET A 174 -4.54 5.93 -1.10
C MET A 174 -3.35 5.26 -0.43
N VAL A 175 -3.22 3.96 -0.67
CA VAL A 175 -2.00 3.18 -0.40
C VAL A 175 -1.60 2.48 -1.69
N LEU A 176 -0.33 2.60 -2.06
CA LEU A 176 0.23 1.75 -3.11
C LEU A 176 0.84 0.52 -2.45
N LEU A 177 0.32 -0.66 -2.81
CA LEU A 177 0.92 -1.93 -2.47
C LEU A 177 1.69 -2.44 -3.68
N ILE A 178 3.01 -2.29 -3.65
CA ILE A 178 3.90 -2.68 -4.73
C ILE A 178 4.51 -4.03 -4.38
N GLN A 179 4.35 -5.02 -5.24
CA GLN A 179 4.92 -6.35 -5.10
C GLN A 179 6.02 -6.54 -6.14
N ILE A 180 7.22 -6.85 -5.66
CA ILE A 180 8.43 -7.01 -6.46
C ILE A 180 8.83 -8.49 -6.38
N PRO A 181 8.72 -9.24 -7.49
CA PRO A 181 9.10 -10.64 -7.52
C PRO A 181 10.60 -10.84 -7.26
N LEU A 182 10.92 -11.78 -6.39
CA LEU A 182 12.27 -12.18 -6.01
C LEU A 182 12.60 -13.59 -6.48
N LYS A 183 13.86 -13.84 -6.78
CA LYS A 183 14.35 -15.18 -7.10
C LYS A 183 14.38 -16.02 -5.83
N GLN A 184 13.92 -17.26 -5.95
CA GLN A 184 14.03 -18.25 -4.89
C GLN A 184 15.23 -19.15 -5.13
N LYS A 185 15.96 -19.44 -4.06
CA LYS A 185 17.10 -20.39 -4.05
C LYS A 185 16.60 -21.82 -4.28
N LYS A 186 15.46 -22.17 -3.69
CA LYS A 186 14.80 -23.45 -3.88
C LYS A 186 13.32 -23.18 -4.13
N PRO A 187 12.88 -23.08 -5.41
CA PRO A 187 11.46 -23.01 -5.68
C PRO A 187 10.82 -24.30 -5.15
N GLY A 188 10.09 -24.18 -4.04
CA GLY A 188 9.43 -25.33 -3.45
C GLY A 188 8.41 -25.87 -4.44
N PHE A 189 8.63 -27.09 -4.95
CA PHE A 189 7.57 -27.82 -5.64
C PHE A 189 6.59 -28.30 -4.57
N ARG A 190 5.69 -27.42 -4.12
CA ARG A 190 4.47 -27.85 -3.44
C ARG A 190 3.37 -27.90 -4.49
N GLY A 191 3.25 -29.06 -5.12
CA GLY A 191 1.96 -29.46 -5.67
C GLY A 191 0.95 -29.36 -4.55
N LEU A 192 0.02 -28.42 -4.65
CA LEU A 192 -1.11 -28.36 -3.74
C LEU A 192 -1.93 -29.63 -3.98
N SER A 193 -1.94 -30.52 -2.99
CA SER A 193 -3.06 -31.44 -2.83
C SER A 193 -4.27 -30.56 -2.55
N LEU A 194 -5.16 -30.47 -3.53
CA LEU A 194 -6.38 -29.68 -3.51
C LEU A 194 -7.44 -30.36 -2.64
N ASN A 195 -7.10 -30.72 -1.39
CA ASN A 195 -8.01 -31.31 -0.42
C ASN A 195 -7.88 -30.58 0.91
N GLN A 196 -8.37 -29.35 0.93
CA GLN A 196 -8.93 -28.66 2.10
C GLN A 196 -9.44 -27.28 1.64
N LEU A 197 -10.50 -27.28 0.83
CA LEU A 197 -11.40 -26.15 0.72
C LEU A 197 -12.50 -26.38 1.76
N PRO A 198 -12.68 -25.52 2.77
CA PRO A 198 -13.93 -25.49 3.50
C PRO A 198 -15.02 -25.00 2.54
N GLU A 199 -16.09 -25.79 2.42
CA GLU A 199 -17.32 -25.39 1.78
C GLU A 199 -17.94 -24.17 2.47
N GLY A 200 -18.53 -23.28 1.67
CA GLY A 200 -19.63 -22.41 2.09
C GLY A 200 -19.26 -21.16 2.89
N PHE A 201 -19.09 -20.04 2.19
CA PHE A 201 -19.33 -18.73 2.80
C PHE A 201 -20.84 -18.46 2.82
N LEU A 202 -21.50 -18.84 3.91
CA LEU A 202 -22.76 -18.21 4.32
C LEU A 202 -22.39 -16.97 5.15
N PHE A 203 -22.36 -15.80 4.50
CA PHE A 203 -22.46 -14.54 5.23
C PHE A 203 -23.81 -14.55 5.95
N LYS A 204 -23.82 -14.56 7.29
CA LYS A 204 -25.04 -14.27 8.04
C LYS A 204 -25.44 -12.84 7.70
N SER A 205 -26.58 -12.66 7.04
CA SER A 205 -27.22 -11.37 6.90
C SER A 205 -27.53 -10.86 8.31
N ALA A 206 -26.90 -9.75 8.69
CA ALA A 206 -27.44 -8.94 9.76
C ALA A 206 -28.83 -8.43 9.29
N GLN A 207 -29.84 -8.54 10.15
CA GLN A 207 -31.14 -7.93 9.89
C GLN A 207 -30.96 -6.46 9.50
N GLU A 208 -31.62 -6.05 8.42
CA GLU A 208 -31.64 -4.67 7.97
C GLU A 208 -32.11 -3.75 9.12
N PRO A 209 -31.24 -2.88 9.66
CA PRO A 209 -31.73 -1.71 10.34
C PRO A 209 -32.40 -0.83 9.28
N ARG A 210 -33.50 -0.14 9.63
CA ARG A 210 -34.11 0.93 8.82
C ARG A 210 -33.03 1.70 8.08
N ALA A 211 -33.22 1.88 6.76
CA ALA A 211 -32.29 2.55 5.85
C ALA A 211 -31.74 3.84 6.48
N LYS A 212 -30.55 3.73 7.08
CA LYS A 212 -29.77 4.89 7.48
C LYS A 212 -29.11 5.41 6.22
N GLU A 213 -29.05 6.72 6.06
CA GLU A 213 -28.30 7.31 4.96
C GLU A 213 -26.84 6.85 5.01
N SER A 214 -26.26 6.62 3.83
CA SER A 214 -24.84 6.32 3.70
C SER A 214 -24.01 7.45 4.33
N ASP A 215 -22.97 7.08 5.06
CA ASP A 215 -21.99 8.03 5.61
C ASP A 215 -20.58 7.79 5.06
N VAL A 216 -20.52 7.20 3.86
CA VAL A 216 -19.26 6.91 3.18
C VAL A 216 -18.55 8.21 2.82
N GLU A 217 -17.27 8.28 3.17
CA GLU A 217 -16.35 9.30 2.69
C GLU A 217 -14.96 8.71 2.48
N ASN A 218 -13.99 9.50 2.05
CA ASN A 218 -12.60 9.06 1.99
C ASN A 218 -12.01 8.86 3.40
N ALA A 219 -11.26 7.78 3.59
CA ALA A 219 -10.48 7.56 4.80
C ALA A 219 -9.04 8.08 4.58
N VAL A 220 -8.67 9.16 5.25
CA VAL A 220 -7.29 9.67 5.22
C VAL A 220 -6.39 8.67 5.93
N ILE A 221 -5.35 8.22 5.23
CA ILE A 221 -4.41 7.22 5.73
C ILE A 221 -3.31 7.89 6.53
N GLY A 222 -2.98 7.35 7.70
CA GLY A 222 -1.79 7.68 8.47
C GLY A 222 -1.24 6.44 9.18
N HIS A 223 -0.40 6.64 10.19
CA HIS A 223 0.04 5.60 11.11
C HIS A 223 -0.37 5.88 12.56
N GLY A 224 -0.46 4.80 13.35
CA GLY A 224 -0.77 4.82 14.77
C GLY A 224 0.47 4.89 15.65
N GLU A 225 0.34 4.38 16.87
CA GLU A 225 1.44 4.30 17.83
C GLU A 225 2.53 3.32 17.40
N ILE A 226 3.72 3.49 17.96
CA ILE A 226 4.86 2.61 17.73
C ILE A 226 4.63 1.26 18.42
N GLU A 227 4.85 0.17 17.68
CA GLU A 227 4.62 -1.22 18.11
C GLU A 227 5.91 -2.05 18.22
N GLY A 228 7.07 -1.40 18.10
CA GLY A 228 8.40 -2.02 18.19
C GLY A 228 9.16 -2.04 16.87
N PRO A 229 10.25 -2.81 16.76
CA PRO A 229 11.18 -2.71 15.65
C PRO A 229 10.56 -3.12 14.32
N PHE A 230 10.89 -2.38 13.27
CA PHE A 230 10.53 -2.69 11.88
C PHE A 230 11.59 -3.58 11.23
N THR A 231 11.16 -4.62 10.52
CA THR A 231 12.05 -5.56 9.83
C THR A 231 11.90 -5.44 8.32
N GLU A 232 12.95 -4.95 7.67
CA GLU A 232 13.01 -4.73 6.22
C GLU A 232 13.40 -6.00 5.45
N ILE A 233 14.68 -6.13 5.08
CA ILE A 233 15.24 -7.20 4.25
C ILE A 233 15.81 -8.35 5.09
N ASP A 234 15.93 -8.18 6.41
CA ASP A 234 16.25 -9.25 7.36
C ASP A 234 17.56 -10.01 7.09
N ASP A 235 18.62 -9.26 6.77
CA ASP A 235 19.95 -9.82 6.50
C ASP A 235 19.98 -10.83 5.33
N LEU A 236 18.99 -10.76 4.43
CA LEU A 236 18.87 -11.66 3.28
C LEU A 236 19.65 -11.18 2.05
N GLU A 237 20.07 -12.16 1.26
CA GLU A 237 20.64 -11.99 -0.07
C GLU A 237 19.52 -12.11 -1.13
N ILE A 238 18.59 -11.17 -1.13
CA ILE A 238 17.49 -11.14 -2.10
C ILE A 238 17.96 -10.66 -3.47
N GLU A 239 17.37 -11.19 -4.54
CA GLU A 239 17.61 -10.77 -5.92
C GLU A 239 16.27 -10.65 -6.68
N ARG A 240 16.11 -9.58 -7.46
CA ARG A 240 14.94 -9.35 -8.33
C ARG A 240 14.81 -10.44 -9.41
N ASP A 241 13.63 -11.06 -9.52
CA ASP A 241 13.30 -12.04 -10.58
C ASP A 241 12.62 -11.37 -11.80
N GLY A 242 13.44 -10.89 -12.73
CA GLY A 242 12.99 -10.17 -13.94
C GLY A 242 12.05 -10.95 -14.88
N ARG A 243 11.83 -12.25 -14.67
CA ARG A 243 10.84 -13.04 -15.45
C ARG A 243 9.40 -12.63 -15.15
N PHE A 244 9.16 -12.04 -13.99
CA PHE A 244 7.84 -11.60 -13.54
C PHE A 244 7.82 -10.08 -13.39
N PRO A 245 6.73 -9.40 -13.80
CA PRO A 245 6.64 -7.95 -13.69
C PRO A 245 6.48 -7.50 -12.23
N VAL A 246 6.91 -6.27 -11.94
CA VAL A 246 6.50 -5.58 -10.72
C VAL A 246 5.00 -5.31 -10.80
N ARG A 247 4.28 -5.59 -9.71
CA ARG A 247 2.84 -5.34 -9.61
C ARG A 247 2.58 -4.16 -8.68
N VAL A 248 1.71 -3.24 -9.10
CA VAL A 248 1.27 -2.11 -8.28
C VAL A 248 -0.23 -2.22 -8.07
N THR A 249 -0.65 -2.35 -6.82
CA THR A 249 -2.06 -2.27 -6.45
C THR A 249 -2.35 -0.91 -5.84
N VAL A 250 -3.16 -0.11 -6.52
CA VAL A 250 -3.70 1.16 -6.04
C VAL A 250 -4.92 0.85 -5.17
N GLN A 251 -4.75 0.95 -3.85
CA GLN A 251 -5.82 0.69 -2.89
C GLN A 251 -6.37 2.03 -2.37
N PHE A 252 -7.63 2.31 -2.69
CA PHE A 252 -8.38 3.40 -2.07
C PHE A 252 -9.04 2.91 -0.79
N TYR A 253 -9.08 3.77 0.22
CA TYR A 253 -9.79 3.52 1.46
C TYR A 253 -10.94 4.50 1.64
N LYS A 254 -12.10 3.96 2.00
CA LYS A 254 -13.33 4.68 2.29
C LYS A 254 -13.70 4.46 3.76
N ALA A 255 -14.12 5.50 4.46
CA ALA A 255 -14.57 5.45 5.84
C ALA A 255 -16.09 5.27 5.87
N THR A 256 -16.59 4.35 6.70
CA THR A 256 -18.02 4.26 7.05
C THR A 256 -18.19 3.86 8.51
N SER A 257 -19.20 4.43 9.19
CA SER A 257 -19.50 4.10 10.59
C SER A 257 -20.71 3.19 10.74
N ASN A 258 -21.49 3.04 9.67
CA ASN A 258 -22.73 2.26 9.65
C ASN A 258 -22.72 1.10 8.65
N GLY A 259 -21.69 1.00 7.80
CA GLY A 259 -21.58 -0.05 6.77
C GLY A 259 -22.60 0.07 5.64
N VAL A 260 -23.35 1.18 5.57
CA VAL A 260 -24.34 1.42 4.52
C VAL A 260 -23.64 2.10 3.36
N VAL A 261 -23.73 1.50 2.17
CA VAL A 261 -23.14 2.01 0.93
C VAL A 261 -24.26 2.28 -0.06
N SER A 262 -24.31 3.50 -0.59
CA SER A 262 -25.31 3.92 -1.58
C SER A 262 -24.86 3.60 -3.02
N PRO A 263 -25.78 3.57 -3.99
CA PRO A 263 -25.42 3.49 -5.41
C PRO A 263 -24.53 4.64 -5.88
N GLU A 264 -24.64 5.82 -5.28
CA GLU A 264 -23.77 6.97 -5.60
C GLU A 264 -22.34 6.73 -5.11
N ASP A 265 -22.15 6.19 -3.91
CA ASP A 265 -20.83 5.84 -3.40
C ASP A 265 -20.12 4.83 -4.31
N MET A 266 -20.86 3.83 -4.79
CA MET A 266 -20.34 2.84 -5.73
C MET A 266 -19.96 3.45 -7.08
N ARG A 267 -20.75 4.40 -7.61
CA ARG A 267 -20.42 5.13 -8.84
C ARG A 267 -19.13 5.93 -8.67
N GLN A 268 -19.00 6.70 -7.58
CA GLN A 268 -17.81 7.49 -7.30
C GLN A 268 -16.55 6.62 -7.14
N ILE A 269 -16.68 5.43 -6.52
CA ILE A 269 -15.59 4.45 -6.43
C ILE A 269 -15.22 3.91 -7.81
N SER A 270 -16.20 3.57 -8.65
CA SER A 270 -15.96 3.08 -10.02
C SER A 270 -15.21 4.13 -10.84
N GLU A 271 -15.68 5.38 -10.82
CA GLU A 271 -15.03 6.50 -11.52
C GLU A 271 -13.60 6.72 -11.03
N GLN A 272 -13.36 6.65 -9.71
CA GLN A 272 -12.02 6.76 -9.13
C GLN A 272 -11.09 5.63 -9.59
N ILE A 273 -11.59 4.40 -9.67
CA ILE A 273 -10.84 3.23 -10.17
C ILE A 273 -10.56 3.36 -11.67
N GLU A 274 -11.55 3.77 -12.46
CA GLU A 274 -11.41 3.98 -13.91
C GLU A 274 -10.38 5.06 -14.23
N ARG A 275 -10.28 6.11 -13.42
CA ARG A 275 -9.26 7.16 -13.58
C ARG A 275 -7.83 6.64 -13.45
N VAL A 276 -7.57 5.65 -12.58
CA VAL A 276 -6.26 4.99 -12.48
C VAL A 276 -5.88 4.35 -13.82
N TYR A 277 -6.85 3.74 -14.50
CA TYR A 277 -6.62 3.08 -15.77
C TYR A 277 -6.58 4.05 -16.96
N ALA A 278 -7.31 5.17 -16.87
CA ALA A 278 -7.39 6.17 -17.91
C ALA A 278 -6.24 7.20 -17.90
N LYS A 279 -5.60 7.41 -16.74
CA LYS A 279 -4.54 8.42 -16.57
C LYS A 279 -3.44 7.86 -15.67
N SER A 280 -2.24 7.71 -16.21
CA SER A 280 -1.08 7.32 -15.41
C SER A 280 -0.69 8.39 -14.38
N ASP A 281 -0.87 9.68 -14.71
CA ASP A 281 -0.65 10.82 -13.81
C ASP A 281 -1.54 10.82 -12.55
N TYR A 282 -2.68 10.10 -12.56
CA TYR A 282 -3.59 10.05 -11.41
C TYR A 282 -2.96 9.34 -10.20
N VAL A 283 -2.04 8.40 -10.44
CA VAL A 283 -1.42 7.60 -9.38
C VAL A 283 -0.24 8.32 -8.70
N GLY A 284 0.20 9.45 -9.27
CA GLY A 284 1.37 10.21 -8.82
C GLY A 284 1.12 11.26 -7.73
N SER A 285 -0.12 11.63 -7.39
CA SER A 285 -0.36 12.67 -6.38
C SER A 285 -0.54 12.10 -4.97
N LEU A 286 0.50 11.42 -4.44
CA LEU A 286 0.62 11.12 -3.01
C LEU A 286 0.91 12.43 -2.25
N VAL A 287 -0.13 13.26 -2.12
CA VAL A 287 -0.28 14.41 -1.22
C VAL A 287 0.65 15.61 -1.48
N THR A 288 0.03 16.76 -1.69
CA THR A 288 0.62 18.10 -1.88
C THR A 288 0.93 18.85 -0.58
N GLY A 289 0.74 18.23 0.59
CA GLY A 289 0.78 18.90 1.89
C GLY A 289 1.93 18.52 2.84
N GLY A 290 3.02 17.89 2.37
CA GLY A 290 4.15 17.59 3.25
C GLY A 290 4.92 18.86 3.64
N LYS A 291 4.61 19.45 4.81
CA LYS A 291 5.48 20.43 5.48
C LYS A 291 6.53 19.71 6.32
#